data_AF-B6W9A0-F1
#
_entry.id   AF-B6W9A0-F1
#
_cell.length_a   1.000
_cell.length_b   1.000
_cell.length_c   1.000
_cell.angle_alpha   90.00
_cell.angle_beta   90.00
_cell.angle_gamma   90.00
#
_symmetry.space_group_name_H-M   'P 1'
#
loop_
_entity.id
_entity.type
_entity.pdbx_description
1 polymer ?
#
loop_
_entity_poly.entity_id
_entity_poly.type
_entity_poly.pdbx_seq_one_letter_code
_entity_poly.pdbx_strand_id
1 'polypeptide(L)'
;MRWIMKKCYIFAGGEFDGFFDQVKEGDYIIGADKGYTYIEKIGLRPHIIIGDFDSAKKPDFENKIVLKPEKDETDLYAAINIGIKKGYKKIIVYGALGGRISHTIANIKILEDFKKKGIDIELKNKNQRLFVIDKNFIEKNK
;
A
#
# COMPACT_ATOMS: atom_id res chain seq x y z
N MET A 1 -18.42 -14.47 -18.14
CA MET A 1 -17.30 -13.51 -17.98
C MET A 1 -16.79 -13.55 -16.55
N ARG A 2 -15.56 -14.00 -16.31
CA ARG A 2 -14.97 -14.05 -14.98
C ARG A 2 -14.36 -12.68 -14.69
N TRP A 3 -15.02 -11.85 -13.89
CA TRP A 3 -14.49 -10.54 -13.50
C TRP A 3 -13.20 -10.75 -12.70
N ILE A 4 -12.05 -10.42 -13.30
CA ILE A 4 -10.79 -10.34 -12.56
C ILE A 4 -10.89 -9.11 -11.67
N MET A 5 -10.88 -9.33 -10.36
CA MET A 5 -10.88 -8.26 -9.38
C MET A 5 -9.55 -7.50 -9.48
N LYS A 6 -9.64 -6.24 -9.89
CA LYS A 6 -8.52 -5.30 -10.01
C LYS A 6 -7.96 -4.96 -8.62
N LYS A 7 -6.65 -4.78 -8.54
CA LYS A 7 -5.93 -4.53 -7.29
C LYS A 7 -5.21 -3.18 -7.34
N CYS A 8 -5.10 -2.54 -6.18
CA CYS A 8 -4.19 -1.42 -5.99
C CYS A 8 -2.98 -1.90 -5.19
N TYR A 9 -1.80 -1.78 -5.77
CA TYR A 9 -0.53 -2.02 -5.10
C TYR A 9 0.01 -0.71 -4.54
N ILE A 10 0.36 -0.71 -3.26
CA ILE A 10 1.01 0.42 -2.59
C ILE A 10 2.38 -0.04 -2.13
N PHE A 11 3.41 0.74 -2.41
CA PHE A 11 4.76 0.52 -1.90
C PHE A 11 5.07 1.63 -0.91
N ALA A 12 5.17 1.28 0.38
CA ALA A 12 5.52 2.20 1.47
C ALA A 12 7.02 2.19 1.76
N GLY A 13 7.48 3.13 2.59
CA GLY A 13 8.88 3.31 2.97
C GLY A 13 9.42 2.39 4.07
N GLY A 14 8.78 1.29 4.41
CA GLY A 14 9.33 0.29 5.33
C GLY A 14 10.35 -0.62 4.65
N GLU A 15 10.73 -1.70 5.33
CA GLU A 15 11.60 -2.73 4.77
C GLU A 15 10.95 -3.42 3.57
N PHE A 16 11.71 -3.55 2.48
CA PHE A 16 11.25 -4.11 1.22
C PHE A 16 12.19 -5.21 0.75
N ASP A 17 11.68 -6.44 0.70
CA ASP A 17 12.42 -7.67 0.36
C ASP A 17 12.10 -8.21 -1.04
N GLY A 18 11.23 -7.53 -1.78
CA GLY A 18 10.88 -7.86 -3.15
C GLY A 18 9.40 -7.70 -3.45
N PHE A 19 9.08 -7.86 -4.73
CA PHE A 19 7.70 -7.88 -5.21
C PHE A 19 7.37 -9.29 -5.69
N PHE A 20 6.32 -9.88 -5.10
CA PHE A 20 5.96 -11.30 -5.26
C PHE A 20 4.53 -11.46 -5.78
N ASP A 21 4.06 -10.48 -6.54
CA ASP A 21 2.82 -10.54 -7.29
C ASP A 21 3.11 -10.23 -8.76
N GLN A 22 2.10 -10.43 -9.60
CA GLN A 22 2.13 -9.99 -11.00
C GLN A 22 1.10 -8.88 -11.16
N VAL A 23 1.54 -7.73 -11.64
CA VAL A 23 0.65 -6.63 -12.04
C VAL A 23 -0.09 -7.05 -13.30
N LYS A 24 -1.41 -6.87 -13.30
CA LYS A 24 -2.29 -7.17 -14.44
C LYS A 24 -2.86 -5.89 -15.01
N GLU A 25 -3.45 -6.02 -16.19
CA GLU A 25 -4.18 -4.92 -16.81
C GLU A 25 -5.30 -4.42 -15.89
N GLY A 26 -5.32 -3.11 -15.67
CA GLY A 26 -6.28 -2.46 -14.80
C GLY A 26 -5.93 -2.49 -13.31
N ASP A 27 -4.77 -3.01 -12.91
CA ASP A 27 -4.23 -2.76 -11.57
C ASP A 27 -3.65 -1.34 -11.47
N TYR A 28 -3.56 -0.81 -10.25
CA TYR A 28 -2.99 0.51 -9.98
C TYR A 28 -1.79 0.40 -9.05
N ILE A 29 -0.81 1.29 -9.22
CA ILE A 29 0.44 1.27 -8.45
C ILE A 29 0.67 2.64 -7.84
N ILE A 30 0.84 2.69 -6.52
CA ILE A 30 1.10 3.91 -5.75
C ILE A 30 2.43 3.76 -5.03
N GLY A 31 3.33 4.73 -5.20
CA GLY A 31 4.50 4.90 -4.33
C GLY A 31 4.15 5.82 -3.17
N ALA A 32 4.32 5.37 -1.93
CA ALA A 32 4.17 6.20 -0.73
C ALA A 32 5.56 6.54 -0.18
N ASP A 33 5.85 7.84 -0.10
CA ASP A 33 7.14 8.41 0.27
C ASP A 33 8.29 7.69 -0.46
N LYS A 34 9.37 7.25 0.20
CA LYS A 34 10.48 6.57 -0.47
C LYS A 34 10.12 5.25 -1.16
N GLY A 35 8.92 4.71 -0.93
CA GLY A 35 8.46 3.48 -1.56
C GLY A 35 8.38 3.56 -3.09
N TYR A 36 8.34 4.76 -3.70
CA TYR A 36 8.46 4.87 -5.16
C TYR A 36 9.78 4.32 -5.71
N THR A 37 10.87 4.43 -4.94
CA THR A 37 12.19 3.92 -5.34
C THR A 37 12.20 2.40 -5.45
N TYR A 38 11.38 1.71 -4.67
CA TYR A 38 11.21 0.26 -4.75
C TYR A 38 10.52 -0.16 -6.05
N ILE A 39 9.52 0.62 -6.48
CA ILE A 39 8.79 0.41 -7.74
C ILE A 39 9.75 0.53 -8.93
N GLU A 40 10.57 1.58 -8.95
CA GLU A 40 11.58 1.79 -10.00
C GLU A 40 12.62 0.66 -10.02
N LYS A 41 13.11 0.25 -8.85
CA LYS A 41 14.12 -0.81 -8.71
C LYS A 41 13.66 -2.16 -9.26
N ILE A 42 12.36 -2.46 -9.18
CA ILE A 42 11.79 -3.70 -9.72
C ILE A 42 11.30 -3.57 -11.17
N GLY A 43 11.62 -2.46 -11.84
CA GLY A 43 11.28 -2.23 -13.25
C GLY A 43 9.81 -1.91 -13.51
N LEU A 44 9.06 -1.49 -12.49
CA LEU A 44 7.68 -1.03 -12.62
C LEU A 44 7.63 0.50 -12.66
N ARG A 45 6.50 1.05 -13.11
CA ARG A 45 6.23 2.50 -13.09
C ARG A 45 5.05 2.80 -12.16
N PRO A 46 5.19 3.72 -11.19
CA PRO A 46 4.08 4.14 -10.37
C PRO A 46 3.05 4.88 -11.24
N HIS A 47 1.77 4.75 -10.92
CA HIS A 47 0.74 5.62 -11.51
C HIS A 47 0.67 6.96 -10.78
N ILE A 48 0.94 6.94 -9.47
CA ILE A 48 1.00 8.13 -8.63
C ILE A 48 2.05 7.92 -7.52
N ILE A 49 2.71 9.01 -7.13
CA ILE A 49 3.58 9.04 -5.95
C ILE A 49 2.99 10.03 -4.94
N ILE A 50 2.94 9.67 -3.67
CA ILE A 50 2.42 10.53 -2.61
C ILE A 50 3.35 10.49 -1.41
N GLY A 51 3.65 11.64 -0.83
CA GLY A 51 4.39 11.73 0.42
C GLY A 51 4.71 13.17 0.80
N ASP A 52 5.14 13.41 2.03
CA ASP A 52 5.82 14.66 2.40
C ASP A 52 7.31 14.67 1.99
N PHE A 53 7.88 13.49 1.69
CA PHE A 53 9.25 13.26 1.27
C PHE A 53 10.28 13.65 2.34
N ASP A 54 9.98 13.38 3.61
CA ASP A 54 10.93 13.55 4.71
C ASP A 54 12.06 12.50 4.69
N SER A 55 11.79 11.32 4.13
CA SER A 55 12.70 10.18 4.14
C SER A 55 13.37 9.87 2.79
N ALA A 56 13.00 10.62 1.74
CA ALA A 56 13.59 10.51 0.42
C ALA A 56 13.63 11.84 -0.32
N LYS A 57 14.49 11.91 -1.36
CA LYS A 57 14.43 13.02 -2.30
C LYS A 57 13.07 13.05 -2.99
N LYS A 58 12.44 14.23 -3.03
CA LYS A 58 11.21 14.47 -3.79
C LYS A 58 11.39 14.00 -5.25
N PRO A 59 10.53 13.13 -5.76
CA PRO A 59 10.68 12.55 -7.09
C PRO A 59 10.39 13.61 -8.17
N ASP A 60 11.15 13.54 -9.26
CA ASP A 60 10.81 14.25 -10.48
C ASP A 60 9.80 13.43 -11.30
N PHE A 61 8.58 13.33 -10.76
CA PHE A 61 7.48 12.60 -11.36
C PHE A 61 6.29 13.54 -11.57
N GLU A 62 5.62 13.43 -12.71
CA GLU A 62 4.50 14.31 -13.10
C GLU A 62 3.29 14.09 -12.18
N ASN A 63 2.86 12.85 -12.02
CA ASN A 63 1.72 12.49 -11.17
C ASN A 63 2.16 12.29 -9.72
N LYS A 64 2.56 13.37 -9.04
CA LYS A 64 2.91 13.34 -7.61
C LYS A 64 2.02 14.23 -6.75
N ILE A 65 1.77 13.80 -5.52
CA ILE A 65 1.08 14.57 -4.49
C ILE A 65 2.06 14.81 -3.35
N VAL A 66 2.34 16.08 -3.06
CA VAL A 66 3.17 16.46 -1.92
C VAL A 66 2.26 16.73 -0.73
N LEU A 67 2.46 15.99 0.35
CA LEU A 67 1.73 16.21 1.60
C LEU A 67 2.39 17.34 2.41
N LYS A 68 1.58 18.00 3.24
CA LYS A 68 2.10 18.98 4.20
C LYS A 68 2.53 18.20 5.46
N PRO A 69 3.67 18.53 6.08
CA PRO A 69 4.17 17.82 7.28
C PRO A 69 3.20 17.89 8.48
N GLU A 70 2.39 18.93 8.57
CA GLU A 70 1.47 19.19 9.70
C GLU A 70 0.17 18.37 9.65
N LYS A 71 0.10 17.31 8.83
CA LYS A 71 -1.11 16.48 8.73
C LYS A 71 -1.10 15.36 9.76
N ASP A 72 -2.28 15.05 10.29
CA ASP A 72 -2.49 13.90 11.19
C ASP A 72 -2.49 12.53 10.48
N GLU A 73 -2.42 12.52 9.14
CA GLU A 73 -2.48 11.30 8.32
C GLU A 73 -1.10 10.89 7.80
N THR A 74 -0.73 9.62 7.99
CA THR A 74 0.51 9.06 7.43
C THR A 74 0.44 8.93 5.90
N ASP A 75 1.59 8.89 5.24
CA ASP A 75 1.65 8.70 3.78
C ASP A 75 0.92 7.43 3.32
N LEU A 76 1.02 6.35 4.11
CA LEU A 76 0.31 5.10 3.82
C LEU A 76 -1.21 5.30 3.89
N TYR A 77 -1.71 6.00 4.92
CA TYR A 77 -3.15 6.27 5.04
C TYR A 77 -3.65 7.07 3.84
N ALA A 78 -2.91 8.10 3.44
CA ALA A 78 -3.24 8.93 2.28
C ALA A 78 -3.19 8.13 0.96
N ALA A 79 -2.19 7.25 0.79
CA ALA A 79 -2.07 6.36 -0.37
C ALA A 79 -3.26 5.38 -0.47
N ILE A 80 -3.69 4.79 0.65
CA ILE A 80 -4.86 3.91 0.70
C ILE A 80 -6.12 4.66 0.26
N ASN A 81 -6.33 5.88 0.77
CA ASN A 81 -7.46 6.72 0.39
C ASN A 81 -7.49 7.04 -1.11
N ILE A 82 -6.33 7.24 -1.75
CA ILE A 82 -6.24 7.41 -3.20
C ILE A 82 -6.71 6.14 -3.93
N GLY A 83 -6.22 4.96 -3.51
CA GLY A 83 -6.66 3.69 -4.08
C GLY A 83 -8.18 3.51 -4.01
N ILE A 84 -8.77 3.82 -2.84
CA ILE A 84 -10.22 3.76 -2.63
C ILE A 84 -10.96 4.76 -3.53
N LYS A 85 -10.51 6.02 -3.62
CA LYS A 85 -11.10 7.04 -4.50
C LYS A 85 -11.05 6.67 -5.98
N LYS A 86 -10.09 5.84 -6.38
CA LYS A 86 -9.97 5.27 -7.73
C LYS A 86 -10.86 4.02 -7.95
N GLY A 87 -11.62 3.60 -6.94
CA GLY A 87 -12.57 2.49 -7.02
C GLY A 87 -12.01 1.12 -6.63
N TYR A 88 -10.78 1.04 -6.09
CA TYR A 88 -10.19 -0.22 -5.67
C TYR A 88 -10.67 -0.64 -4.29
N LYS A 89 -11.15 -1.88 -4.18
CA LYS A 89 -11.57 -2.51 -2.92
C LYS A 89 -10.57 -3.48 -2.33
N LYS A 90 -9.62 -3.96 -3.16
CA LYS A 90 -8.52 -4.83 -2.75
C LYS A 90 -7.20 -4.07 -2.87
N ILE A 91 -6.55 -3.84 -1.73
CA ILE A 91 -5.29 -3.11 -1.64
C ILE A 91 -4.22 -4.06 -1.09
N ILE A 92 -3.06 -4.09 -1.75
CA ILE A 92 -1.89 -4.86 -1.31
C ILE A 92 -0.76 -3.86 -1.06
N VAL A 93 -0.22 -3.88 0.15
CA VAL A 93 0.81 -2.95 0.59
C VAL A 93 2.11 -3.70 0.81
N TYR A 94 3.15 -3.31 0.08
CA TYR A 94 4.53 -3.72 0.27
C TYR A 94 5.29 -2.64 1.05
N GLY A 95 6.38 -3.01 1.73
CA GLY A 95 7.17 -2.04 2.48
C GLY A 95 6.46 -1.51 3.73
N ALA A 96 5.57 -2.31 4.34
CA ALA A 96 4.79 -1.90 5.51
C ALA A 96 4.90 -2.86 6.71
N LEU A 97 5.71 -3.90 6.57
CA LEU A 97 6.03 -4.89 7.61
C LEU A 97 7.56 -4.89 7.80
N GLY A 98 8.04 -4.44 8.97
CA GLY A 98 9.47 -4.43 9.30
C GLY A 98 10.00 -3.05 9.68
N GLY A 99 11.26 -2.99 10.13
CA GLY A 99 11.88 -1.78 10.66
C GLY A 99 11.37 -1.40 12.05
N ARG A 100 10.69 -0.26 12.18
CA ARG A 100 10.19 0.24 13.48
C ARG A 100 8.87 -0.43 13.85
N ILE A 101 8.86 -1.21 14.94
CA ILE A 101 7.65 -1.90 15.40
C ILE A 101 6.46 -0.95 15.66
N SER A 102 6.73 0.27 16.11
CA SER A 102 5.70 1.30 16.30
C SER A 102 4.95 1.63 15.01
N HIS A 103 5.64 1.66 13.86
CA HIS A 103 5.02 1.86 12.55
C HIS A 103 4.19 0.65 12.14
N THR A 104 4.68 -0.56 12.39
CA THR A 104 3.92 -1.78 12.12
C THR A 104 2.61 -1.80 12.91
N ILE A 105 2.63 -1.42 14.19
CA ILE A 105 1.43 -1.31 15.04
C ILE A 105 0.47 -0.25 14.48
N ALA A 106 0.98 0.92 14.09
CA ALA A 106 0.16 1.96 13.45
C ALA A 106 -0.48 1.45 12.15
N ASN A 107 0.26 0.72 11.32
CA ASN A 107 -0.26 0.13 10.08
C ASN A 107 -1.38 -0.90 10.37
N ILE A 108 -1.24 -1.72 11.41
CA ILE A 108 -2.30 -2.66 11.84
C ILE A 108 -3.58 -1.88 12.20
N LYS A 109 -3.46 -0.75 12.91
CA LYS A 109 -4.60 0.09 13.24
C LYS A 109 -5.29 0.63 11.98
N ILE A 110 -4.50 1.06 10.98
CA ILE A 110 -5.02 1.48 9.67
C ILE A 110 -5.83 0.36 9.00
N LEU A 111 -5.35 -0.88 9.02
CA LEU A 111 -6.10 -2.02 8.45
C LEU A 111 -7.46 -2.19 9.11
N GLU A 112 -7.53 -2.09 10.43
CA GLU A 112 -8.78 -2.22 11.20
C GLU A 112 -9.80 -1.14 10.79
N ASP A 113 -9.35 0.11 10.69
CA ASP A 113 -10.20 1.25 10.36
C ASP A 113 -10.77 1.15 8.94
N PHE A 114 -9.99 0.64 7.98
CA PHE A 114 -10.45 0.42 6.61
C PHE A 114 -11.28 -0.84 6.44
N LYS A 115 -11.02 -1.90 7.22
CA LYS A 115 -11.86 -3.10 7.21
C LYS A 115 -13.29 -2.78 7.65
N LYS A 116 -13.47 -1.90 8.64
CA LYS A 116 -14.79 -1.37 9.06
C LYS A 116 -15.54 -0.63 7.94
N LYS A 117 -14.81 -0.11 6.94
CA LYS A 117 -15.35 0.55 5.74
C LYS A 117 -15.54 -0.40 4.56
N GLY A 118 -15.35 -1.72 4.75
CA GLY A 118 -15.50 -2.73 3.71
C GLY A 118 -14.37 -2.77 2.69
N ILE A 119 -13.18 -2.25 3.05
CA ILE A 119 -11.99 -2.27 2.20
C ILE A 119 -11.05 -3.37 2.69
N ASP A 120 -10.66 -4.28 1.79
CA ASP A 120 -9.74 -5.36 2.11
C ASP A 120 -8.29 -4.92 1.82
N ILE A 121 -7.54 -4.71 2.88
CA ILE A 121 -6.12 -4.34 2.82
C ILE A 121 -5.27 -5.48 3.36
N GLU A 122 -4.15 -5.72 2.68
CA GLU A 122 -3.18 -6.72 3.06
C GLU A 122 -1.78 -6.12 3.05
N LEU A 123 -1.06 -6.22 4.17
CA LEU A 123 0.37 -5.94 4.21
C LEU A 123 1.11 -7.23 3.84
N LYS A 124 2.09 -7.13 2.94
CA LYS A 124 2.77 -8.30 2.38
C LYS A 124 4.27 -8.05 2.27
N ASN A 125 5.05 -9.07 2.61
CA ASN A 125 6.45 -9.21 2.27
C ASN A 125 6.69 -10.64 1.75
N LYS A 126 7.95 -11.11 1.66
CA LYS A 126 8.28 -12.44 1.14
C LYS A 126 7.62 -13.59 1.93
N ASN A 127 7.62 -13.48 3.26
CA ASN A 127 7.30 -14.60 4.15
C ASN A 127 6.01 -14.40 4.96
N GLN A 128 5.44 -13.19 4.95
CA GLN A 128 4.36 -12.79 5.83
C GLN A 128 3.27 -12.06 5.05
N ARG A 129 2.04 -12.28 5.50
CA ARG A 129 0.85 -11.57 5.06
C ARG A 129 0.06 -11.20 6.30
N LEU A 130 -0.28 -9.92 6.45
CA LEU A 130 -1.08 -9.42 7.56
C LEU A 130 -2.33 -8.76 7.00
N PHE A 131 -3.49 -9.20 7.46
CA PHE A 131 -4.80 -8.68 7.08
C PHE A 131 -5.75 -8.78 8.27
N VAL A 132 -6.79 -7.94 8.29
CA VAL A 132 -7.81 -7.97 9.33
C VAL A 132 -8.97 -8.86 8.89
N ILE A 133 -9.32 -9.81 9.75
CA ILE A 133 -10.45 -10.71 9.57
C ILE A 133 -11.74 -10.08 10.10
N ASP A 134 -12.87 -10.49 9.54
CA ASP A 134 -14.19 -10.21 10.08
C ASP A 134 -14.79 -11.46 10.73
N LYS A 135 -15.97 -11.34 11.36
CA LYS A 135 -16.64 -12.43 12.07
C LYS A 135 -16.96 -13.65 11.19
N ASN A 136 -16.99 -13.47 9.87
CA ASN A 136 -17.32 -14.52 8.91
C ASN A 136 -16.06 -15.13 8.28
N PHE A 137 -14.88 -14.79 8.78
CA PHE A 137 -13.65 -15.34 8.24
C PHE A 137 -13.54 -16.84 8.49
N ILE A 138 -13.36 -17.58 7.39
CA ILE A 138 -13.05 -19.00 7.40
C ILE A 138 -11.62 -19.14 6.92
N GLU A 139 -10.75 -19.61 7.80
CA GLU A 139 -9.38 -19.96 7.42
C GLU A 139 -9.44 -21.16 6.47
N LYS A 140 -9.08 -20.92 5.21
CA LYS A 140 -8.91 -22.00 4.25
C LYS A 140 -7.52 -22.57 4.48
N ASN A 141 -7.45 -23.74 5.11
CA ASN A 141 -6.23 -24.54 5.18
C ASN A 141 -5.71 -24.74 3.74
N LYS A 142 -4.47 -24.33 3.52
CA LYS A 142 -3.72 -24.60 2.29
C LYS A 142 -3.13 -26.00 2.33
#